data_AF-A0A928PXU2-F1
#
_entry.id   AF-A0A928PXU2-F1
#
_cell.length_a   1.000
_cell.length_b   1.000
_cell.length_c   1.000
_cell.angle_alpha   90.00
_cell.angle_beta   90.00
_cell.angle_gamma   90.00
#
_symmetry.space_group_name_H-M   'P 1'
#
loop_
_entity.id
_entity.type
_entity.pdbx_description
1 polymer ?
#
loop_
_entity_poly.entity_id
_entity_poly.type
_entity_poly.pdbx_seq_one_letter_code
_entity_poly.pdbx_strand_id
1 'polypeptide(L)'
;MEIQLSDFLIKGIGILILSVILGGFILGIFYLTRFLIKIKKLNQPEIFKYYFLMLLCILIMTASWLLNMGWYRIILTWLAFPIIHLVIFVIINGKILLKLFCSKALKVYTLLSYVSYLLFYLMLPDGGDIGTMYILFSLFHNNTVAYIAGVLSVTSFFAHIVFTVFQLIEIRRLKHISK
;
A
#
# COMPACT_ATOMS: atom_id res chain seq x y z
N MET A 1 -0.99 -11.84 -42.23
CA MET A 1 -0.46 -12.81 -41.23
C MET A 1 0.11 -12.10 -40.00
N GLU A 2 0.73 -10.93 -40.12
CA GLU A 2 1.25 -10.16 -38.98
C GLU A 2 0.18 -9.69 -37.96
N ILE A 3 -1.01 -9.31 -38.41
CA ILE A 3 -2.10 -8.82 -37.53
C ILE A 3 -2.65 -9.91 -36.59
N GLN A 4 -2.62 -11.19 -36.99
CA GLN A 4 -3.08 -12.29 -36.14
C GLN A 4 -2.06 -12.64 -35.04
N LEU A 5 -0.77 -12.43 -35.29
CA LEU A 5 0.29 -12.70 -34.31
C LEU A 5 0.30 -11.64 -33.20
N SER A 6 0.06 -10.37 -33.53
CA SER A 6 -0.04 -9.29 -32.55
C SER A 6 -1.23 -9.46 -31.60
N ASP A 7 -2.39 -9.85 -32.12
CA ASP A 7 -3.59 -10.08 -31.31
C ASP A 7 -3.43 -11.28 -30.36
N PHE A 8 -2.77 -12.34 -30.83
CA PHE A 8 -2.48 -13.52 -30.00
C PHE A 8 -1.50 -13.18 -28.86
N LEU A 9 -0.45 -12.42 -29.15
CA LEU A 9 0.52 -11.96 -28.15
C LEU A 9 -0.12 -11.03 -27.09
N ILE A 10 -0.94 -10.07 -27.52
CA ILE A 10 -1.63 -9.14 -26.62
C ILE A 10 -2.58 -9.91 -25.68
N LYS A 11 -3.37 -10.85 -26.23
CA LYS A 11 -4.28 -11.68 -25.43
C LYS A 11 -3.52 -12.60 -24.47
N GLY A 12 -2.44 -13.22 -24.94
CA GLY A 12 -1.58 -14.08 -24.11
C GLY A 12 -0.96 -13.34 -22.93
N ILE A 13 -0.41 -12.14 -23.16
CA ILE A 13 0.13 -11.27 -22.11
C ILE A 13 -0.97 -10.83 -21.14
N GLY A 14 -2.15 -10.46 -21.66
CA GLY A 14 -3.30 -10.08 -20.82
C GLY A 14 -3.73 -11.20 -19.86
N ILE A 15 -3.82 -12.44 -20.36
CA ILE A 15 -4.15 -13.63 -19.55
C ILE A 15 -3.07 -13.89 -18.50
N LEU A 16 -1.78 -13.76 -18.87
CA LEU A 16 -0.67 -13.93 -17.93
C LEU A 16 -0.70 -12.89 -16.81
N ILE A 17 -0.92 -11.61 -17.14
CA ILE A 17 -1.02 -10.53 -16.15
C ILE A 17 -2.21 -10.80 -15.22
N LEU A 18 -3.37 -11.14 -15.77
CA LEU A 18 -4.57 -11.41 -14.99
C LEU A 18 -4.37 -12.59 -14.02
N SER A 19 -3.73 -13.67 -14.48
CA SER A 19 -3.45 -14.85 -13.66
C SER A 19 -2.42 -14.57 -12.55
N VAL A 20 -1.39 -13.75 -12.82
CA VAL A 20 -0.45 -13.29 -11.78
C VAL A 20 -1.16 -12.42 -10.73
N ILE A 21 -2.02 -11.49 -11.15
CA ILE A 21 -2.81 -10.65 -10.23
C ILE A 21 -3.73 -11.51 -9.38
N LEU A 22 -4.46 -12.44 -9.99
CA LEU A 22 -5.39 -13.34 -9.30
C LEU A 22 -4.65 -14.25 -8.30
N GLY A 23 -3.52 -14.82 -8.71
CA GLY A 23 -2.67 -15.65 -7.84
C GLY A 23 -2.11 -14.86 -6.65
N GLY A 24 -1.63 -13.63 -6.89
CA GLY A 24 -1.19 -12.71 -5.84
C GLY A 24 -2.31 -12.36 -4.86
N PHE A 25 -3.53 -12.14 -5.35
CA PHE A 25 -4.70 -11.85 -4.53
C PHE A 25 -5.07 -13.04 -3.63
N ILE A 26 -5.11 -14.26 -4.18
CA ILE A 26 -5.39 -15.49 -3.42
C ILE A 26 -4.34 -15.70 -2.33
N LEU A 27 -3.04 -15.58 -2.67
CA LEU A 27 -1.95 -15.68 -1.70
C LEU A 27 -2.05 -14.61 -0.62
N GLY A 28 -2.40 -13.37 -1.01
CA GLY A 28 -2.65 -12.26 -0.09
C GLY A 28 -3.71 -12.61 0.94
N ILE A 29 -4.89 -13.07 0.50
CA ILE A 29 -5.99 -13.51 1.38
C ILE A 29 -5.54 -14.62 2.31
N PHE A 30 -4.81 -15.62 1.80
CA PHE A 30 -4.31 -16.73 2.61
C PHE A 30 -3.36 -16.27 3.72
N TYR A 31 -2.41 -15.39 3.40
CA TYR A 31 -1.51 -14.81 4.41
C TYR A 31 -2.27 -13.95 5.41
N LEU A 32 -3.25 -13.18 4.94
CA LEU A 32 -4.13 -12.34 5.77
C LEU A 32 -4.86 -13.18 6.82
N THR A 33 -5.50 -14.28 6.39
CA THR A 33 -6.25 -15.20 7.27
C THR A 33 -5.34 -15.92 8.25
N ARG A 34 -4.18 -16.42 7.81
CA ARG A 34 -3.18 -17.02 8.70
C ARG A 34 -2.73 -16.03 9.79
N PHE A 35 -2.50 -14.78 9.41
CA PHE A 35 -2.06 -13.76 10.34
C PHE A 35 -3.17 -13.34 11.32
N LEU A 36 -4.41 -13.22 10.86
CA LEU A 36 -5.60 -13.04 11.70
C LEU A 36 -5.73 -14.12 12.76
N ILE A 37 -5.57 -15.39 12.38
CA ILE A 37 -5.61 -16.52 13.32
C ILE A 37 -4.51 -16.37 14.37
N LYS A 38 -3.29 -15.98 13.97
CA LYS A 38 -2.17 -15.76 14.89
C LYS A 38 -2.44 -14.61 15.86
N ILE A 39 -3.02 -13.50 15.41
CA ILE A 39 -3.41 -12.37 16.27
C ILE A 39 -4.54 -12.77 17.23
N LYS A 40 -5.57 -13.47 16.76
CA LYS A 40 -6.68 -13.93 17.60
C LYS A 40 -6.18 -14.80 18.77
N LYS A 41 -5.16 -15.64 18.52
CA LYS A 41 -4.49 -16.44 19.56
C LYS A 41 -3.72 -15.61 20.58
N LEU A 42 -3.27 -14.41 20.25
CA LEU A 42 -2.53 -13.53 21.19
C LEU A 42 -3.47 -12.88 22.22
N ASN A 43 -4.78 -12.88 22.01
CA ASN A 43 -5.80 -12.31 22.91
C ASN A 43 -5.52 -10.86 23.36
N GLN A 44 -4.89 -10.05 22.49
CA GLN A 44 -4.58 -8.64 22.74
C GLN A 44 -5.43 -7.75 21.82
N PRO A 45 -6.52 -7.13 22.33
CA PRO A 45 -7.43 -6.34 21.50
C PRO A 45 -6.76 -5.12 20.86
N GLU A 46 -5.73 -4.58 21.51
CA GLU A 46 -4.96 -3.46 20.97
C GLU A 46 -4.17 -3.85 19.71
N ILE A 47 -3.59 -5.06 19.60
CA ILE A 47 -2.95 -5.52 18.36
C ILE A 47 -3.97 -5.55 17.21
N PHE A 48 -5.21 -5.95 17.50
CA PHE A 48 -6.27 -6.06 16.51
C PHE A 48 -6.61 -4.70 15.88
N LYS A 49 -6.57 -3.59 16.65
CA LYS A 49 -6.80 -2.23 16.14
C LYS A 49 -5.75 -1.84 15.09
N TYR A 50 -4.47 -2.05 15.38
CA TYR A 50 -3.39 -1.73 14.43
C TYR A 50 -3.40 -2.65 13.22
N TYR A 51 -3.84 -3.89 13.40
CA TYR A 51 -4.03 -4.80 12.27
C TYR A 51 -5.16 -4.34 11.35
N PHE A 52 -6.31 -3.95 11.91
CA PHE A 52 -7.41 -3.39 11.14
C PHE A 52 -7.00 -2.11 10.40
N LEU A 53 -6.22 -1.24 11.05
CA LEU A 53 -5.69 -0.04 10.41
C LEU A 53 -4.72 -0.37 9.27
N MET A 54 -3.90 -1.42 9.41
CA MET A 54 -3.07 -1.95 8.33
C MET A 54 -3.93 -2.44 7.16
N LEU A 55 -5.03 -3.16 7.42
CA LEU A 55 -5.96 -3.58 6.37
C LEU A 55 -6.60 -2.39 5.66
N LEU A 56 -7.00 -1.36 6.40
CA LEU A 56 -7.54 -0.13 5.84
C LEU A 56 -6.52 0.54 4.91
N CYS A 57 -5.25 0.60 5.30
CA CYS A 57 -4.18 1.12 4.43
C CYS A 57 -4.09 0.36 3.11
N ILE A 58 -4.16 -0.97 3.15
CA ILE A 58 -4.12 -1.83 1.96
C ILE A 58 -5.34 -1.58 1.06
N LEU A 59 -6.54 -1.50 1.65
CA LEU A 59 -7.78 -1.26 0.90
C LEU A 59 -7.77 0.12 0.24
N ILE A 60 -7.41 1.17 0.98
CA ILE A 60 -7.34 2.55 0.48
C ILE A 60 -6.31 2.66 -0.64
N MET A 61 -5.13 2.04 -0.48
CA MET A 61 -4.13 2.02 -1.53
C MET A 61 -4.65 1.31 -2.79
N THR A 62 -5.26 0.13 -2.62
CA THR A 62 -5.81 -0.64 -3.74
C THR A 62 -6.89 0.16 -4.47
N ALA A 63 -7.82 0.77 -3.73
CA ALA A 63 -8.85 1.62 -4.31
C ALA A 63 -8.25 2.85 -5.00
N SER A 64 -7.26 3.50 -4.40
CA SER A 64 -6.62 4.70 -4.96
C SER A 64 -5.93 4.35 -6.27
N TRP A 65 -5.22 3.23 -6.29
CA TRP A 65 -4.56 2.74 -7.48
C TRP A 65 -5.55 2.35 -8.59
N LEU A 66 -6.64 1.64 -8.27
CA LEU A 66 -7.65 1.24 -9.25
C LEU A 66 -8.47 2.42 -9.79
N LEU A 67 -8.80 3.39 -8.94
CA LEU A 67 -9.75 4.46 -9.26
C LEU A 67 -9.06 5.74 -9.76
N ASN A 68 -7.87 6.09 -9.24
CA ASN A 68 -7.16 7.30 -9.65
C ASN A 68 -6.19 7.08 -10.81
N MET A 69 -5.44 5.97 -10.88
CA MET A 69 -4.37 5.86 -11.91
C MET A 69 -4.84 5.42 -13.30
N GLY A 70 -6.08 4.94 -13.45
CA GLY A 70 -6.64 4.48 -14.71
C GLY A 70 -6.04 3.15 -15.23
N TRP A 71 -6.90 2.26 -15.73
CA TRP A 71 -6.54 0.88 -16.13
C TRP A 71 -5.42 0.75 -17.18
N TYR A 72 -5.26 1.76 -18.04
CA TYR A 72 -4.25 1.74 -19.09
C TYR A 72 -2.83 2.02 -18.55
N ARG A 73 -2.68 2.98 -17.62
CA ARG A 73 -1.38 3.31 -17.00
C ARG A 73 -0.94 2.26 -15.99
N ILE A 74 -1.92 1.56 -15.39
CA ILE A 74 -1.71 0.39 -14.53
C ILE A 74 -0.80 -0.64 -15.23
N ILE A 75 -1.06 -0.96 -16.51
CA ILE A 75 -0.35 -2.03 -17.23
C ILE A 75 1.03 -1.58 -17.75
N LEU A 76 1.18 -0.32 -18.17
CA LEU A 76 2.31 0.10 -19.01
C LEU A 76 3.51 0.70 -18.28
N THR A 77 3.35 1.31 -17.11
CA THR A 77 4.44 2.14 -16.54
C THR A 77 4.64 2.02 -15.04
N TRP A 78 3.61 1.67 -14.26
CA TRP A 78 3.67 1.82 -12.80
C TRP A 78 3.26 0.59 -11.98
N LEU A 79 2.95 -0.57 -12.58
CA LEU A 79 2.48 -1.73 -11.81
C LEU A 79 3.43 -2.14 -10.68
N ALA A 80 4.74 -2.06 -10.92
CA ALA A 80 5.75 -2.49 -9.96
C ALA A 80 5.78 -1.62 -8.69
N PHE A 81 5.62 -0.29 -8.80
CA PHE A 81 5.89 0.60 -7.67
C PHE A 81 4.86 0.48 -6.52
N PRO A 82 3.54 0.57 -6.76
CA PRO A 82 2.52 0.37 -5.72
C PRO A 82 2.55 -1.04 -5.13
N ILE A 83 2.85 -2.06 -5.96
CA ILE A 83 2.98 -3.44 -5.49
C ILE A 83 4.21 -3.59 -4.59
N ILE A 84 5.38 -3.08 -4.98
CA ILE A 84 6.59 -3.12 -4.16
C ILE A 84 6.35 -2.37 -2.85
N HIS A 85 5.74 -1.18 -2.92
CA HIS A 85 5.43 -0.38 -1.74
C HIS A 85 4.46 -1.12 -0.80
N LEU A 86 3.41 -1.78 -1.33
CA LEU A 86 2.51 -2.65 -0.57
C LEU A 86 3.24 -3.78 0.14
N VAL A 87 4.05 -4.53 -0.61
CA VAL A 87 4.71 -5.73 -0.10
C VAL A 87 5.67 -5.35 1.02
N ILE A 88 6.45 -4.28 0.83
CA ILE A 88 7.34 -3.74 1.86
C ILE A 88 6.53 -3.32 3.09
N PHE A 89 5.45 -2.56 2.90
CA PHE A 89 4.57 -2.11 3.97
C PHE A 89 4.02 -3.28 4.81
N VAL A 90 3.46 -4.31 4.16
CA VAL A 90 2.88 -5.48 4.82
C VAL A 90 3.94 -6.30 5.55
N ILE A 91 5.09 -6.56 4.93
CA ILE A 91 6.16 -7.34 5.55
C ILE A 91 6.71 -6.64 6.79
N ILE A 92 6.97 -5.33 6.71
CA ILE A 92 7.53 -4.56 7.82
C ILE A 92 6.50 -4.47 8.95
N ASN A 93 5.28 -4.03 8.66
CA ASN A 93 4.26 -3.80 9.68
C ASN A 93 3.69 -5.10 10.26
N GLY A 94 3.62 -6.18 9.48
CA GLY A 94 3.30 -7.52 9.98
C GLY A 94 4.31 -8.03 11.01
N LYS A 95 5.61 -7.76 10.81
CA LYS A 95 6.66 -8.08 11.79
C LYS A 95 6.60 -7.17 13.02
N ILE A 96 6.30 -5.88 12.83
CA ILE A 96 6.21 -4.88 13.92
C ILE A 96 5.03 -5.15 14.83
N LEU A 97 3.86 -5.52 14.28
CA LEU A 97 2.63 -5.77 15.04
C LEU A 97 2.86 -6.76 16.19
N LEU A 98 3.69 -7.78 15.99
CA LEU A 98 4.03 -8.77 17.02
C LEU A 98 4.90 -8.23 18.17
N LYS A 99 5.50 -7.05 18.00
CA LYS A 99 6.40 -6.39 18.95
C LYS A 99 5.92 -5.02 19.40
N LEU A 100 4.75 -4.61 18.93
CA LEU A 100 4.23 -3.26 19.06
C LEU A 100 4.13 -2.81 20.53
N PHE A 101 3.84 -3.73 21.44
CA PHE A 101 3.66 -3.44 22.87
C PHE A 101 4.95 -3.41 23.67
N CYS A 102 6.09 -3.70 23.05
CA CYS A 102 7.40 -3.63 23.71
C CYS A 102 7.92 -2.19 23.87
N SER A 103 7.38 -1.22 23.12
CA SER A 103 7.83 0.18 23.19
C SER A 103 6.72 1.17 22.84
N LYS A 104 6.62 2.25 23.64
CA LYS A 104 5.73 3.38 23.34
C LYS A 104 6.17 4.10 22.05
N ALA A 105 7.47 4.24 21.81
CA ALA A 105 8.00 4.87 20.60
C ALA A 105 7.61 4.08 19.35
N LEU A 106 7.69 2.74 19.40
CA LEU A 106 7.30 1.88 18.28
C LEU A 106 5.82 2.03 17.92
N LYS A 107 4.93 2.17 18.91
CA LYS A 107 3.50 2.47 18.68
C LYS A 107 3.31 3.78 17.93
N VAL A 108 3.98 4.84 18.38
CA VAL A 108 3.88 6.18 17.77
C VAL A 108 4.40 6.14 16.33
N TYR A 109 5.59 5.60 16.09
CA TYR A 109 6.13 5.50 14.73
C TYR A 109 5.25 4.64 13.82
N THR A 110 4.60 3.59 14.35
CA THR A 110 3.67 2.78 13.56
C THR A 110 2.41 3.52 13.20
N LEU A 111 1.82 4.25 14.14
CA LEU A 111 0.64 5.06 13.86
C LEU A 111 0.96 6.15 12.84
N LEU A 112 2.08 6.87 13.01
CA LEU A 112 2.51 7.91 12.08
C LEU A 112 2.80 7.33 10.69
N SER A 113 3.46 6.17 10.62
CA SER A 113 3.71 5.44 9.37
C SER A 113 2.40 5.08 8.64
N TYR A 114 1.37 4.62 9.36
CA TYR A 114 0.06 4.32 8.80
C TYR A 114 -0.68 5.58 8.31
N VAL A 115 -0.66 6.65 9.11
CA VAL A 115 -1.29 7.93 8.72
C VAL A 115 -0.64 8.50 7.47
N SER A 116 0.69 8.52 7.41
CA SER A 116 1.41 8.99 6.22
C SER A 116 1.18 8.11 5.00
N TYR A 117 1.09 6.78 5.18
CA TYR A 117 0.76 5.85 4.10
C TYR A 117 -0.66 6.10 3.55
N LEU A 118 -1.65 6.28 4.44
CA LEU A 118 -3.01 6.62 4.05
C LEU A 118 -3.08 7.96 3.32
N LEU A 119 -2.43 9.00 3.85
CA LEU A 119 -2.42 10.33 3.24
C LEU A 119 -1.78 10.31 1.86
N PHE A 120 -0.68 9.56 1.68
CA PHE A 120 -0.06 9.37 0.37
C PHE A 120 -1.10 8.91 -0.66
N TYR A 121 -1.81 7.81 -0.37
CA TYR A 121 -2.77 7.23 -1.32
C TYR A 121 -4.10 7.97 -1.44
N LEU A 122 -4.59 8.60 -0.36
CA LEU A 122 -5.80 9.42 -0.42
C LEU A 122 -5.61 10.67 -1.28
N MET A 123 -4.43 11.30 -1.17
CA MET A 123 -4.12 12.55 -1.85
C MET A 123 -3.44 12.34 -3.21
N LEU A 124 -3.20 11.10 -3.63
CA LEU A 124 -2.54 10.79 -4.89
C LEU A 124 -3.44 11.21 -6.07
N PRO A 125 -3.07 12.23 -6.86
CA PRO A 125 -3.86 12.61 -8.03
C PRO A 125 -3.72 11.57 -9.14
N ASP A 126 -4.69 11.58 -10.07
CA ASP A 126 -4.51 10.92 -11.35
C ASP A 126 -3.38 11.56 -12.15
N GLY A 127 -2.84 10.83 -13.11
CA GLY A 127 -1.70 11.29 -13.88
C GLY A 127 -2.03 12.33 -14.96
N GLY A 128 -3.28 12.82 -15.08
CA GLY A 128 -3.65 14.04 -15.80
C GLY A 128 -3.28 14.14 -17.29
N ASP A 129 -3.59 13.14 -18.13
CA ASP A 129 -3.18 13.17 -19.56
C ASP A 129 -4.21 13.87 -20.46
N ILE A 130 -5.50 13.87 -20.09
CA ILE A 130 -6.58 14.43 -20.92
C ILE A 130 -7.63 15.06 -19.99
N GLY A 131 -7.56 16.38 -19.79
CA GLY A 131 -8.56 17.14 -19.04
C GLY A 131 -8.19 17.49 -17.60
N THR A 132 -9.20 17.72 -16.77
CA THR A 132 -9.00 18.09 -15.35
C THR A 132 -8.51 16.90 -14.54
N MET A 133 -7.52 17.12 -13.69
CA MET A 133 -7.00 16.06 -12.80
C MET A 133 -8.01 15.67 -11.72
N TYR A 134 -7.95 14.39 -11.34
CA TYR A 134 -8.83 13.72 -10.40
C TYR A 134 -8.10 13.39 -9.09
N ILE A 135 -8.77 13.53 -7.94
CA ILE A 135 -8.24 13.12 -6.61
C ILE A 135 -9.34 12.44 -5.78
N LEU A 136 -8.92 11.73 -4.71
CA LEU A 136 -9.82 11.04 -3.77
C LEU A 136 -10.79 10.08 -4.48
N PHE A 137 -10.26 9.12 -5.23
CA PHE A 137 -11.09 8.13 -5.94
C PHE A 137 -12.01 8.78 -6.98
N SER A 138 -11.48 9.77 -7.70
CA SER A 138 -12.21 10.55 -8.72
C SER A 138 -13.40 11.36 -8.19
N LEU A 139 -13.43 11.69 -6.89
CA LEU A 139 -14.49 12.52 -6.32
C LEU A 139 -14.33 14.01 -6.63
N PHE A 140 -13.10 14.53 -6.71
CA PHE A 140 -12.84 15.93 -7.02
C PHE A 140 -12.11 16.10 -8.35
N HIS A 141 -12.52 17.14 -9.09
CA HIS A 141 -12.10 17.44 -10.45
C HIS A 141 -11.62 18.89 -10.52
N ASN A 142 -10.36 19.14 -10.18
CA ASN A 142 -9.80 20.50 -10.17
C ASN A 142 -8.27 20.46 -10.18
N ASN A 143 -7.66 21.12 -11.16
CA ASN A 143 -6.20 21.11 -11.35
C ASN A 143 -5.44 21.75 -10.18
N THR A 144 -5.95 22.83 -9.59
CA THR A 144 -5.30 23.48 -8.45
C THR A 144 -5.35 22.60 -7.21
N VAL A 145 -6.50 21.99 -6.93
CA VAL A 145 -6.64 21.08 -5.77
C VAL A 145 -5.81 19.82 -5.99
N ALA A 146 -5.79 19.27 -7.21
CA ALA A 146 -4.97 18.12 -7.56
C ALA A 146 -3.46 18.38 -7.41
N TYR A 147 -3.00 19.58 -7.78
CA TYR A 147 -1.61 19.98 -7.57
C TYR A 147 -1.24 20.02 -6.08
N ILE A 148 -2.07 20.66 -5.26
CA ILE A 148 -1.86 20.71 -3.79
C ILE A 148 -1.88 19.29 -3.21
N ALA A 149 -2.84 18.46 -3.61
CA ALA A 149 -2.94 17.07 -3.18
C ALA A 149 -1.70 16.27 -3.61
N GLY A 150 -1.18 16.48 -4.81
CA GLY A 150 0.07 15.87 -5.28
C GLY A 150 1.27 16.23 -4.40
N VAL A 151 1.43 17.50 -4.02
CA VAL A 151 2.50 17.92 -3.09
C VAL A 151 2.34 17.25 -1.72
N LEU A 152 1.12 17.22 -1.17
CA LEU A 152 0.82 16.55 0.10
C LEU A 152 1.05 15.04 0.02
N SER A 153 0.69 14.40 -1.09
CA SER A 153 0.89 12.99 -1.36
C SER A 153 2.38 12.65 -1.35
N VAL A 154 3.19 13.35 -2.13
CA VAL A 154 4.65 13.15 -2.18
C VAL A 154 5.31 13.40 -0.81
N THR A 155 4.90 14.47 -0.12
CA THR A 155 5.41 14.76 1.23
C THR A 155 5.07 13.63 2.21
N SER A 156 3.85 13.10 2.12
CA SER A 156 3.38 11.97 2.94
C SER A 156 4.13 10.68 2.62
N PHE A 157 4.49 10.45 1.35
CA PHE A 157 5.33 9.31 0.97
C PHE A 157 6.72 9.37 1.64
N PHE A 158 7.38 10.53 1.61
CA PHE A 158 8.67 10.69 2.29
C PHE A 158 8.54 10.56 3.82
N ALA A 159 7.49 11.13 4.40
CA ALA A 159 7.19 10.96 5.83
C ALA A 159 7.01 9.47 6.18
N HIS A 160 6.31 8.70 5.34
CA HIS A 160 6.13 7.27 5.52
C HIS A 160 7.47 6.51 5.52
N ILE A 161 8.38 6.85 4.61
CA ILE A 161 9.73 6.27 4.59
C ILE A 161 10.47 6.58 5.90
N VAL A 162 10.44 7.84 6.35
CA VAL A 162 11.11 8.26 7.59
C VAL A 162 10.57 7.50 8.80
N PHE A 163 9.25 7.42 8.97
CA PHE A 163 8.65 6.68 10.08
C PHE A 163 8.92 5.18 9.99
N THR A 164 8.97 4.62 8.78
CA THR A 164 9.36 3.22 8.57
C THR A 164 10.81 2.97 9.02
N VAL A 165 11.73 3.89 8.71
CA VAL A 165 13.11 3.82 9.19
C VAL A 165 13.16 3.88 10.72
N PHE A 166 12.41 4.79 11.35
CA PHE A 166 12.32 4.87 12.81
C PHE A 166 11.74 3.60 13.46
N GLN A 167 10.72 2.99 12.86
CA GLN A 167 10.22 1.69 13.30
C GLN A 167 11.31 0.61 13.28
N LEU A 168 12.10 0.55 12.19
CA LEU A 168 13.17 -0.43 12.04
C LEU A 168 14.33 -0.22 13.03
N ILE A 169 14.73 1.04 13.25
CA ILE A 169 15.74 1.41 14.26
C ILE A 169 15.27 0.97 15.64
N GLU A 170 14.02 1.26 15.99
CA GLU A 170 13.46 0.92 17.29
C GLU A 170 13.39 -0.59 17.52
N ILE A 171 13.02 -1.38 16.51
CA ILE A 171 13.07 -2.84 16.60
C ILE A 171 14.50 -3.34 16.82
N ARG A 172 15.49 -2.76 16.14
CA ARG A 172 16.90 -3.14 16.32
C ARG A 172 17.36 -2.84 17.75
N ARG A 173 16.99 -1.68 18.30
CA ARG A 173 17.25 -1.29 19.69
C ARG A 173 16.66 -2.30 20.68
N LEU A 174 15.39 -2.67 20.51
CA LEU A 174 14.71 -3.65 21.37
C LEU A 174 15.36 -5.04 21.33
N LYS A 175 15.89 -5.46 20.17
CA LYS A 175 16.63 -6.74 20.06
C LYS A 175 17.96 -6.72 20.82
N HIS A 176 18.62 -5.57 20.91
CA HIS A 176 19.89 -5.43 21.62
C HIS A 176 19.70 -5.43 23.15
N ILE A 177 18.59 -4.88 23.64
CA ILE A 177 18.28 -4.85 25.10
C ILE A 177 17.85 -6.23 25.62
N SER A 178 17.28 -7.08 24.76
CA SER A 178 16.79 -8.41 25.12
C SER A 178 17.87 -9.52 25.06
N LYS A 179 19.10 -9.21 24.67
CA LYS A 179 20.25 -10.12 24.68
C LYS A 179 21.16 -9.78 25.85
#